data_AF-A0A133YSH6-F1
#
_entry.id   AF-A0A133YSH6-F1
#
_cell.length_a   1.000
_cell.length_b   1.000
_cell.length_c   1.000
_cell.angle_alpha   90.00
_cell.angle_beta   90.00
_cell.angle_gamma   90.00
#
_symmetry.space_group_name_H-M   'P 1'
#
loop_
_entity.id
_entity.type
_entity.pdbx_description
1 polymer ?
#
loop_
_entity_poly.entity_id
_entity_poly.type
_entity_poly.pdbx_seq_one_letter_code
_entity_poly.pdbx_strand_id
1 'polypeptide(L)'
;MNFLKNTYTDKSVNEKTFKGISNWDELEKKAIEKSKEESTNNSFYLNNEWYTRVVGDDLKKFKNSATKTTYKNSTEYGDLQLFLDVAKELGIKVNLILQPLQGYWADYIGVSHDEINDYYKRIKKIAKENGANLIDYSKNSYEKYFFKDATHLGRLGLLRMQEDLLKYND
;
A
#
# COMPACT_ATOMS: atom_id res chain seq x y z
N MET A 1 -24.48 24.85 -14.56
CA MET A 1 -24.35 23.63 -13.73
C MET A 1 -23.86 24.02 -12.34
N ASN A 2 -24.72 23.93 -11.31
CA ASN A 2 -24.43 24.36 -9.93
C ASN A 2 -24.15 23.16 -9.00
N PHE A 3 -23.64 22.05 -9.55
CA PHE A 3 -23.58 20.75 -8.87
C PHE A 3 -22.60 20.71 -7.68
N LEU A 4 -21.64 21.63 -7.59
CA LEU A 4 -20.58 21.61 -6.58
C LEU A 4 -20.68 22.70 -5.49
N LYS A 5 -21.75 23.51 -5.46
CA LYS A 5 -21.73 24.73 -4.62
C LYS A 5 -21.98 24.53 -3.12
N ASN A 6 -22.34 23.34 -2.66
CA ASN A 6 -22.64 23.11 -1.24
C ASN A 6 -21.92 21.88 -0.68
N THR A 7 -20.61 21.95 -0.55
CA THR A 7 -19.88 21.06 0.37
C THR A 7 -19.54 21.85 1.63
N TYR A 8 -20.28 21.60 2.71
CA TYR A 8 -19.90 22.04 4.05
C TYR A 8 -18.53 21.43 4.37
N THR A 9 -17.52 22.28 4.54
CA THR A 9 -16.19 21.85 4.95
C THR A 9 -16.04 22.17 6.43
N ASP A 10 -16.11 21.15 7.28
CA ASP A 10 -15.80 21.31 8.70
C ASP A 10 -14.29 21.56 8.86
N LYS A 11 -13.93 22.79 9.23
CA LYS A 11 -12.53 23.18 9.47
C LYS A 11 -12.13 23.06 10.94
N SER A 12 -13.02 22.65 11.85
CA SER A 12 -12.72 22.56 13.29
C SER A 12 -11.60 21.55 13.61
N VAL A 13 -11.43 20.53 12.77
CA VAL A 13 -10.33 19.55 12.86
C VAL A 13 -8.98 20.16 12.48
N ASN A 14 -8.96 21.27 11.73
CA ASN A 14 -7.75 21.95 11.23
C ASN A 14 -7.09 22.91 12.24
N GLU A 15 -7.63 23.05 13.45
CA GLU A 15 -6.99 23.87 14.51
C GLU A 15 -5.81 23.15 15.19
N LYS A 16 -5.67 21.83 14.99
CA LYS A 16 -4.54 21.07 15.50
C LYS A 16 -3.34 21.24 14.58
N THR A 17 -2.27 21.82 15.09
CA THR A 17 -0.98 21.88 14.39
C THR A 17 -0.20 20.58 14.63
N PHE A 18 0.17 19.91 13.54
CA PHE A 18 1.09 18.78 13.60
C PHE A 18 2.47 19.28 14.04
N LYS A 19 2.99 18.75 15.15
CA LYS A 19 4.25 19.20 15.76
C LYS A 19 5.50 18.47 15.25
N GLY A 20 5.34 17.62 14.23
CA GLY A 20 6.40 16.72 13.77
C GLY A 20 6.50 15.44 14.61
N ILE A 21 7.17 14.44 14.04
CA ILE A 21 7.58 13.20 14.70
C ILE A 21 9.12 13.16 14.58
N SER A 22 9.82 12.97 15.70
CA SER A 22 11.29 13.02 15.74
C SER A 22 11.96 11.67 16.04
N ASN A 23 11.20 10.64 16.46
CA ASN A 23 11.72 9.36 16.92
C ASN A 23 11.36 8.18 16.01
N TRP A 24 11.49 8.37 14.69
CA TRP A 24 11.17 7.35 13.67
C TRP A 24 11.83 6.00 13.92
N ASP A 25 13.13 5.97 14.23
CA ASP A 25 13.88 4.73 14.53
C ASP A 25 13.29 3.95 15.72
N GLU A 26 12.82 4.65 16.75
CA GLU A 26 12.21 4.03 17.93
C GLU A 26 10.82 3.47 17.59
N LEU A 27 10.04 4.23 16.81
CA LEU A 27 8.73 3.80 16.34
C LEU A 27 8.83 2.59 15.41
N GLU A 28 9.85 2.54 14.54
CA GLU A 28 10.10 1.40 13.66
C GLU A 28 10.44 0.14 14.47
N LYS A 29 11.31 0.25 15.48
CA LYS A 29 11.60 -0.87 16.40
C LYS A 29 10.34 -1.38 17.10
N LYS A 30 9.53 -0.46 17.66
CA LYS A 30 8.26 -0.79 18.32
C LYS A 30 7.26 -1.42 17.35
N ALA A 31 7.17 -0.93 16.12
CA ALA A 31 6.31 -1.49 15.09
C ALA A 31 6.69 -2.94 14.76
N ILE A 32 8.00 -3.20 14.60
CA ILE A 32 8.53 -4.55 14.34
C ILE A 32 8.29 -5.47 15.55
N GLU A 33 8.59 -5.03 16.77
CA GLU A 33 8.34 -5.80 18.00
C GLU A 33 6.87 -6.19 18.12
N LYS A 34 5.96 -5.23 17.93
CA LYS A 34 4.53 -5.52 18.00
C LYS A 34 4.06 -6.45 16.88
N SER A 35 4.57 -6.29 15.67
CA SER A 35 4.25 -7.19 14.57
C SER A 35 4.78 -8.61 14.78
N LYS A 36 5.92 -8.79 15.47
CA LYS A 36 6.41 -10.13 15.87
C LYS A 36 5.43 -10.82 16.81
N GLU A 37 4.93 -10.12 17.83
CA GLU A 37 3.93 -10.66 18.76
C GLU A 37 2.62 -11.04 18.07
N GLU A 38 2.23 -10.25 17.06
CA GLU A 38 0.98 -10.41 16.33
C GLU A 38 1.06 -11.41 15.17
N SER A 39 2.23 -11.97 14.85
CA SER A 39 2.45 -12.79 13.64
C SER A 39 3.29 -14.04 13.95
N THR A 40 2.84 -14.82 14.92
CA THR A 40 3.54 -15.98 15.49
C THR A 40 3.05 -17.33 14.97
N ASN A 41 1.86 -17.39 14.35
CA ASN A 41 1.21 -18.65 13.98
C ASN A 41 1.41 -19.07 12.51
N ASN A 42 2.23 -18.36 11.74
CA ASN A 42 2.48 -18.64 10.33
C ASN A 42 3.88 -18.20 9.87
N SER A 43 4.35 -18.77 8.76
CA SER A 43 5.67 -18.46 8.19
C SER A 43 5.66 -17.28 7.22
N PHE A 44 4.52 -16.64 7.00
CA PHE A 44 4.34 -15.54 6.05
C PHE A 44 4.44 -14.17 6.74
N TYR A 45 4.66 -14.11 8.05
CA TYR A 45 4.67 -12.87 8.83
C TYR A 45 3.34 -12.11 8.78
N LEU A 46 2.23 -12.84 8.61
CA LEU A 46 0.89 -12.27 8.58
C LEU A 46 0.30 -12.26 10.00
N ASN A 47 -0.61 -11.33 10.24
CA ASN A 47 -1.30 -11.21 11.52
C ASN A 47 -2.06 -12.51 11.87
N ASN A 48 -1.93 -12.93 13.13
CA ASN A 48 -2.47 -14.17 13.68
C ASN A 48 -3.98 -14.30 13.48
N GLU A 49 -4.75 -13.25 13.78
CA GLU A 49 -6.21 -13.28 13.67
C GLU A 49 -6.66 -13.41 12.22
N TRP A 50 -6.03 -12.64 11.32
CA TRP A 50 -6.30 -12.74 9.90
C TRP A 50 -5.95 -14.13 9.37
N TYR A 51 -4.78 -14.65 9.72
CA TYR A 51 -4.32 -15.96 9.25
C TYR A 51 -5.24 -17.08 9.73
N THR A 52 -5.59 -17.11 11.02
CA THR A 52 -6.52 -18.11 11.57
C THR A 52 -7.89 -18.03 10.91
N ARG A 53 -8.42 -16.82 10.66
CA ARG A 53 -9.75 -16.63 10.09
C ARG A 53 -9.81 -16.96 8.60
N VAL A 54 -8.81 -16.56 7.83
CA VAL A 54 -8.83 -16.64 6.35
C VAL A 54 -8.19 -17.92 5.85
N VAL A 55 -7.06 -18.32 6.44
CA VAL A 55 -6.29 -19.50 6.04
C VAL A 55 -6.68 -20.70 6.89
N GLY A 56 -6.73 -20.51 8.22
CA GLY A 56 -7.02 -21.58 9.17
C GLY A 56 -6.12 -22.79 8.96
N ASP A 57 -6.71 -23.98 9.02
CA ASP A 57 -5.99 -25.25 8.85
C ASP A 57 -5.82 -25.68 7.37
N ASP A 58 -6.44 -24.97 6.42
CA ASP A 58 -6.47 -25.33 5.00
C ASP A 58 -5.52 -24.47 4.15
N LEU A 59 -4.28 -24.32 4.62
CA LEU A 59 -3.25 -23.60 3.86
C LEU A 59 -3.08 -24.18 2.45
N LYS A 60 -3.18 -25.51 2.29
CA LYS A 60 -2.99 -26.19 1.00
C LYS A 60 -3.95 -25.73 -0.09
N LYS A 61 -5.19 -25.35 0.26
CA LYS A 61 -6.17 -24.81 -0.69
C LYS A 61 -5.68 -23.57 -1.43
N PHE A 62 -4.81 -22.77 -0.80
CA PHE A 62 -4.30 -21.54 -1.40
C PHE A 62 -3.12 -21.77 -2.33
N LYS A 63 -2.43 -22.91 -2.23
CA LYS A 63 -1.24 -23.19 -3.03
C LYS A 63 -1.56 -23.13 -4.53
N ASN A 64 -0.86 -22.27 -5.27
CA ASN A 64 -1.05 -22.06 -6.71
C ASN A 64 -2.48 -21.65 -7.13
N SER A 65 -3.30 -21.19 -6.19
CA SER A 65 -4.69 -20.77 -6.45
C SER A 65 -4.82 -19.55 -7.37
N ALA A 66 -3.74 -18.78 -7.56
CA ALA A 66 -3.72 -17.51 -8.28
C ALA A 66 -2.75 -17.51 -9.48
N THR A 67 -2.41 -18.67 -10.03
CA THR A 67 -1.47 -18.82 -11.18
C THR A 67 -1.92 -18.14 -12.47
N LYS A 68 -3.21 -17.84 -12.60
CA LYS A 68 -3.80 -17.16 -13.77
C LYS A 68 -3.99 -15.65 -13.56
N THR A 69 -3.56 -15.11 -12.41
CA THR A 69 -3.64 -13.67 -12.14
C THR A 69 -2.84 -12.91 -13.18
N THR A 70 -3.44 -11.85 -13.72
CA THR A 70 -2.75 -10.91 -14.60
C THR A 70 -2.97 -9.48 -14.15
N TYR A 71 -1.89 -8.69 -14.18
CA TYR A 71 -1.92 -7.25 -13.93
C TYR A 71 -1.58 -6.44 -15.19
N LYS A 72 -1.28 -7.10 -16.32
CA LYS A 72 -1.01 -6.44 -17.60
C LYS A 72 -2.25 -5.76 -18.16
N ASN A 73 -3.42 -6.39 -18.05
CA ASN A 73 -4.66 -5.94 -18.68
C ASN A 73 -5.69 -5.63 -17.61
N SER A 74 -5.77 -4.37 -17.20
CA SER A 74 -6.78 -3.88 -16.25
C SER A 74 -7.34 -2.55 -16.71
N THR A 75 -8.65 -2.37 -16.58
CA THR A 75 -9.36 -1.10 -16.81
C THR A 75 -9.00 -0.06 -15.75
N GLU A 76 -8.60 -0.51 -14.56
CA GLU A 76 -8.24 0.35 -13.41
C GLU A 76 -7.07 1.29 -13.71
N TYR A 77 -6.20 0.97 -14.68
CA TYR A 77 -5.17 1.92 -15.11
C TYR A 77 -5.76 3.14 -15.85
N GLY A 78 -6.86 2.95 -16.58
CA GLY A 78 -7.63 4.03 -17.19
C GLY A 78 -8.34 4.87 -16.13
N ASP A 79 -8.88 4.23 -15.09
CA ASP A 79 -9.54 4.92 -13.98
C ASP A 79 -8.53 5.75 -13.15
N LEU A 80 -7.32 5.22 -12.92
CA LEU A 80 -6.22 5.97 -12.32
C LEU A 80 -5.80 7.15 -13.21
N GLN A 81 -5.71 6.96 -14.52
CA GLN A 81 -5.38 8.05 -15.44
C GLN A 81 -6.45 9.15 -15.40
N LEU A 82 -7.73 8.78 -15.42
CA LEU A 82 -8.84 9.71 -15.30
C LEU A 82 -8.76 10.53 -14.00
N PHE A 83 -8.45 9.88 -12.88
CA PHE A 83 -8.23 10.58 -11.61
C PHE A 83 -7.09 11.59 -11.71
N LEU A 84 -5.96 11.21 -12.30
CA LEU A 84 -4.79 12.09 -12.45
C LEU A 84 -5.06 13.26 -13.40
N ASP A 85 -5.82 13.05 -14.48
CA ASP A 85 -6.24 14.09 -15.41
C ASP A 85 -7.10 15.14 -14.70
N VAL A 86 -8.10 14.70 -13.93
CA VAL A 86 -8.97 15.60 -13.14
C VAL A 86 -8.17 16.33 -12.08
N ALA A 87 -7.27 15.64 -11.35
CA ALA A 87 -6.42 16.28 -10.36
C ALA A 87 -5.54 17.37 -10.98
N LYS A 88 -4.97 17.10 -12.15
CA LYS A 88 -4.16 18.06 -12.90
C LYS A 88 -4.97 19.27 -13.38
N GLU A 89 -6.18 19.07 -13.91
CA GLU A 89 -7.08 20.16 -14.31
C GLU A 89 -7.44 21.07 -13.14
N LEU A 90 -7.61 20.49 -11.94
CA LEU A 90 -7.90 21.21 -10.71
C LEU A 90 -6.66 21.81 -10.01
N GLY A 91 -5.46 21.62 -10.57
CA GLY A 91 -4.21 22.09 -9.96
C GLY A 91 -3.82 21.37 -8.66
N ILE A 92 -4.33 20.15 -8.45
CA ILE A 92 -4.05 19.33 -7.27
C ILE A 92 -2.74 18.57 -7.48
N LYS A 93 -1.81 18.70 -6.53
CA LYS A 93 -0.60 17.87 -6.47
C LYS A 93 -0.94 16.51 -5.87
N VAL A 94 -0.57 15.43 -6.56
CA VAL A 94 -0.87 14.06 -6.15
C VAL A 94 0.38 13.36 -5.63
N ASN A 95 0.25 12.73 -4.45
CA ASN A 95 1.15 11.71 -3.95
C ASN A 95 0.56 10.34 -4.31
N LEU A 96 1.20 9.62 -5.23
CA LEU A 96 0.85 8.26 -5.58
C LEU A 96 1.72 7.28 -4.78
N ILE A 97 1.10 6.29 -4.15
CA ILE A 97 1.80 5.27 -3.36
C ILE A 97 1.72 3.94 -4.11
N LEU A 98 2.86 3.38 -4.50
CA LEU A 98 2.94 2.04 -5.08
C LEU A 98 3.06 1.04 -3.93
N GLN A 99 1.94 0.40 -3.59
CA GLN A 99 1.91 -0.69 -2.64
C GLN A 99 2.40 -2.00 -3.29
N PRO A 100 3.47 -2.64 -2.79
CA PRO A 100 3.90 -3.94 -3.28
C PRO A 100 2.85 -5.03 -3.02
N LEU A 101 2.98 -6.18 -3.70
CA LEU A 101 2.38 -7.42 -3.21
C LEU A 101 3.22 -7.99 -2.08
N GLN A 102 2.55 -8.65 -1.13
CA GLN A 102 3.21 -9.46 -0.11
C GLN A 102 3.88 -10.65 -0.80
N GLY A 103 5.20 -10.65 -0.86
CA GLY A 103 6.00 -11.56 -1.70
C GLY A 103 5.89 -13.02 -1.27
N TYR A 104 6.02 -13.31 0.03
CA TYR A 104 5.94 -14.68 0.55
C TYR A 104 4.58 -15.34 0.26
N TRP A 105 3.50 -14.57 0.34
CA TRP A 105 2.14 -15.02 0.07
C TRP A 105 1.87 -15.12 -1.43
N ALA A 106 2.28 -14.11 -2.21
CA ALA A 106 2.18 -14.11 -3.66
C ALA A 106 2.87 -15.32 -4.29
N ASP A 107 4.07 -15.68 -3.79
CA ASP A 107 4.78 -16.90 -4.18
C ASP A 107 3.98 -18.16 -3.86
N TYR A 108 3.40 -18.23 -2.66
CA TYR A 108 2.64 -19.41 -2.22
C TYR A 108 1.39 -19.65 -3.06
N ILE A 109 0.65 -18.59 -3.36
CA ILE A 109 -0.55 -18.66 -4.20
C ILE A 109 -0.23 -18.70 -5.70
N GLY A 110 1.04 -18.53 -6.08
CA GLY A 110 1.54 -18.72 -7.45
C GLY A 110 1.34 -17.52 -8.38
N VAL A 111 1.27 -16.29 -7.87
CA VAL A 111 1.26 -15.09 -8.74
C VAL A 111 2.61 -14.97 -9.43
N SER A 112 2.62 -14.82 -10.76
CA SER A 112 3.86 -14.68 -11.52
C SER A 112 4.62 -13.41 -11.15
N HIS A 113 5.95 -13.53 -10.97
CA HIS A 113 6.84 -12.38 -10.78
C HIS A 113 6.81 -11.42 -11.97
N ASP A 114 6.60 -11.93 -13.18
CA ASP A 114 6.49 -11.08 -14.37
C ASP A 114 5.24 -10.19 -14.30
N GLU A 115 4.11 -10.73 -13.83
CA GLU A 115 2.88 -9.94 -13.65
C GLU A 115 3.07 -8.88 -12.57
N ILE A 116 3.72 -9.22 -11.45
CA ILE A 116 4.04 -8.25 -10.37
C ILE A 116 4.98 -7.16 -10.88
N ASN A 117 6.03 -7.52 -11.61
CA ASN A 117 6.98 -6.57 -12.17
C ASN A 117 6.35 -5.65 -13.21
N ASP A 118 5.42 -6.17 -14.02
CA ASP A 118 4.72 -5.37 -15.00
C ASP A 118 3.73 -4.41 -14.36
N TYR A 119 3.03 -4.83 -13.30
CA TYR A 119 2.27 -3.93 -12.43
C TYR A 119 3.16 -2.78 -11.91
N TYR A 120 4.31 -3.10 -11.31
CA TYR A 120 5.22 -2.10 -10.75
C TYR A 120 5.73 -1.12 -11.82
N LYS A 121 6.16 -1.63 -12.97
CA LYS A 121 6.63 -0.78 -14.09
C LYS A 121 5.52 0.14 -14.58
N ARG A 122 4.28 -0.36 -14.69
CA ARG A 122 3.17 0.42 -15.21
C ARG A 122 2.77 1.56 -14.28
N ILE A 123 2.70 1.32 -12.97
CA ILE A 123 2.44 2.40 -12.00
C ILE A 123 3.57 3.45 -12.03
N LYS A 124 4.84 3.03 -12.06
CA LYS A 124 5.98 3.95 -12.17
C LYS A 124 5.90 4.81 -13.43
N LYS A 125 5.51 4.21 -14.55
CA LYS A 125 5.31 4.91 -15.83
C LYS A 125 4.18 5.94 -15.73
N ILE A 126 3.00 5.54 -15.24
CA ILE A 126 1.84 6.43 -15.07
C ILE A 126 2.18 7.62 -14.17
N ALA A 127 2.86 7.38 -13.04
CA ALA A 127 3.28 8.46 -12.15
C ALA A 127 4.18 9.47 -12.86
N LYS A 128 5.20 8.97 -13.59
CA LYS A 128 6.15 9.80 -14.34
C LYS A 128 5.47 10.61 -15.44
N GLU A 129 4.60 10.00 -16.24
CA GLU A 129 3.91 10.66 -17.35
C GLU A 129 2.96 11.77 -16.88
N ASN A 130 2.40 11.63 -15.68
CA ASN A 130 1.51 12.62 -15.08
C ASN A 130 2.21 13.63 -14.18
N GLY A 131 3.53 13.50 -13.95
CA GLY A 131 4.28 14.33 -13.00
C GLY A 131 3.79 14.17 -11.56
N ALA A 132 3.17 13.03 -11.22
CA ALA A 132 2.78 12.72 -9.86
C ALA A 132 4.00 12.30 -9.05
N ASN A 133 4.06 12.68 -7.77
CA ASN A 133 5.07 12.14 -6.87
C ASN A 133 4.79 10.67 -6.60
N LEU A 134 5.83 9.84 -6.62
CA LEU A 134 5.71 8.42 -6.39
C LEU A 134 6.47 8.00 -5.13
N ILE A 135 5.75 7.51 -4.14
CA ILE A 135 6.30 6.77 -3.01
C ILE A 135 6.32 5.29 -3.41
N ASP A 136 7.50 4.75 -3.72
CA ASP A 136 7.69 3.44 -4.34
C ASP A 136 8.15 2.37 -3.33
N TYR A 137 7.22 1.53 -2.88
CA TYR A 137 7.52 0.41 -2.00
C TYR A 137 7.74 -0.93 -2.72
N SER A 138 7.93 -0.94 -4.05
CA SER A 138 8.10 -2.19 -4.81
C SER A 138 9.24 -3.10 -4.29
N LYS A 139 10.25 -2.52 -3.64
CA LYS A 139 11.38 -3.25 -3.04
C LYS A 139 11.04 -3.92 -1.70
N ASN A 140 9.89 -3.58 -1.09
CA ASN A 140 9.50 -4.02 0.24
C ASN A 140 8.60 -5.27 0.22
N SER A 141 8.38 -5.90 -0.95
CA SER A 141 7.55 -7.12 -1.08
C SER A 141 7.91 -8.24 -0.11
N TYR A 142 9.19 -8.45 0.16
CA TYR A 142 9.69 -9.51 1.04
C TYR A 142 10.14 -9.00 2.41
N GLU A 143 9.86 -7.74 2.71
CA GLU A 143 10.21 -7.18 4.00
C GLU A 143 9.26 -7.71 5.08
N LYS A 144 9.85 -8.37 6.08
CA LYS A 144 9.10 -8.96 7.19
C LYS A 144 8.34 -7.84 7.93
N TYR A 145 7.08 -8.12 8.27
CA TYR A 145 6.21 -7.20 9.01
C TYR A 145 5.80 -5.91 8.27
N PHE A 146 6.21 -5.75 7.01
CA PHE A 146 5.78 -4.62 6.17
C PHE A 146 4.29 -4.68 5.86
N PHE A 147 3.71 -5.89 5.86
CA PHE A 147 2.30 -6.16 5.64
C PHE A 147 1.62 -6.69 6.91
N LYS A 148 0.33 -6.41 7.05
CA LYS A 148 -0.53 -7.01 8.08
C LYS A 148 -1.09 -8.35 7.62
N ASP A 149 -1.47 -8.42 6.35
CA ASP A 149 -2.14 -9.56 5.74
C ASP A 149 -1.63 -9.75 4.29
N ALA A 150 -2.34 -10.55 3.49
CA ALA A 150 -1.97 -10.84 2.11
C ALA A 150 -1.83 -9.60 1.20
N THR A 151 -2.46 -8.46 1.55
CA THR A 151 -2.53 -7.28 0.68
C THR A 151 -2.25 -5.96 1.39
N HIS A 152 -2.64 -5.78 2.65
CA HIS A 152 -2.60 -4.49 3.31
C HIS A 152 -1.28 -4.26 4.05
N LEU A 153 -0.80 -3.00 4.04
CA LEU A 153 0.33 -2.57 4.84
C LEU A 153 0.12 -2.87 6.34
N GLY A 154 1.19 -3.32 6.96
CA GLY A 154 1.31 -3.58 8.40
C GLY A 154 1.76 -2.34 9.16
N ARG A 155 2.11 -2.54 10.42
CA ARG A 155 2.59 -1.46 11.30
C ARG A 155 3.81 -0.78 10.70
N LEU A 156 4.79 -1.56 10.24
CA LEU A 156 6.01 -1.05 9.62
C LEU A 156 5.71 -0.31 8.31
N GLY A 157 4.90 -0.90 7.43
CA GLY A 157 4.56 -0.29 6.14
C GLY A 157 3.79 1.02 6.29
N LEU A 158 2.80 1.07 7.18
CA LEU A 158 2.05 2.29 7.47
C LEU A 158 2.91 3.37 8.13
N LEU A 159 3.81 2.99 9.05
CA LEU A 159 4.72 3.94 9.69
C LEU A 159 5.65 4.60 8.67
N ARG A 160 6.27 3.81 7.78
CA ARG A 160 7.14 4.35 6.73
C ARG A 160 6.36 5.19 5.71
N MET A 161 5.15 4.78 5.37
CA MET A 161 4.25 5.59 4.54
C MET A 161 3.96 6.94 5.17
N GLN A 162 3.71 7.00 6.48
CA GLN A 162 3.52 8.26 7.19
C GLN A 162 4.78 9.12 7.16
N GLU A 163 5.95 8.53 7.40
CA GLU A 163 7.23 9.24 7.37
C GLU A 163 7.52 9.84 5.98
N ASP A 164 7.38 9.05 4.92
CA ASP A 164 7.67 9.47 3.56
C ASP A 164 6.65 10.53 3.06
N LEU A 165 5.38 10.39 3.46
CA LEU A 165 4.37 11.41 3.17
C LEU A 165 4.68 12.74 3.86
N LEU A 166 5.15 12.73 5.12
CA LEU A 166 5.51 13.95 5.82
C LEU A 166 6.74 14.61 5.19
N LYS A 167 7.81 13.84 4.94
CA LYS A 167 9.04 14.35 4.29
C LYS A 167 8.79 15.02 2.93
N TYR A 168 7.77 14.57 2.19
CA TYR A 168 7.45 15.15 0.90
C TYR A 168 6.57 16.41 0.98
N ASN A 169 5.76 16.54 2.04
CA ASN A 169 4.83 17.66 2.19
C ASN A 169 5.40 18.81 3.05
N ASP A 170 6.57 18.61 3.67
CA ASP A 170 7.39 19.65 4.32
C ASP A 170 8.16 20.50 3.29
#